data_AF-A0AAD7AC54-F1
#
_entry.id   AF-A0AAD7AC54-F1
#
_cell.length_a   1.000
_cell.length_b   1.000
_cell.length_c   1.000
_cell.angle_alpha   90.00
_cell.angle_beta   90.00
_cell.angle_gamma   90.00
#
_symmetry.space_group_name_H-M   'P 1'
#
loop_
_entity.id
_entity.type
_entity.pdbx_description
1 polymer ?
#
loop_
_entity_poly.entity_id
_entity_poly.type
_entity_poly.pdbx_seq_one_letter_code
_entity_poly.pdbx_strand_id
1 'polypeptide(L)'
;MVTISAEKRCKARQRCLDMEDEMRQDRLLLQLGDDDDEMTTWGRENMREISWIWTSAGTAGTEEELKDVLLIEWSKAWAQSRRWTEEVCLLEEEWRRLPVSYAYREKLWVDCVVVVPVTKIPAAEAEGMIAYATKQAQMYCDLAE
;
A
#
# COMPACT_ATOMS: atom_id res chain seq x y z
N MET A 1 -10.33 1.16 40.00
CA MET A 1 -10.90 0.78 38.67
C MET A 1 -10.84 1.88 37.60
N VAL A 2 -10.48 3.13 37.90
CA VAL A 2 -10.50 4.26 36.93
C VAL A 2 -9.27 4.32 36.01
N THR A 3 -8.14 3.71 36.38
CA THR A 3 -6.86 3.81 35.64
C THR A 3 -6.85 3.05 34.30
N ILE A 4 -7.53 1.91 34.22
CA ILE A 4 -7.62 1.09 32.99
C ILE A 4 -8.33 1.87 31.86
N SER A 5 -9.28 2.75 32.21
CA SER A 5 -9.99 3.56 31.20
C SER A 5 -9.12 4.67 30.62
N ALA A 6 -8.19 5.23 31.39
CA ALA A 6 -7.32 6.30 30.91
C ALA A 6 -6.21 5.76 30.00
N GLU A 7 -5.63 4.61 30.35
CA GLU A 7 -4.60 3.96 29.54
C GLU A 7 -5.15 3.46 28.19
N LYS A 8 -6.36 2.91 28.17
CA LYS A 8 -7.05 2.51 26.92
C LYS A 8 -7.32 3.70 26.01
N ARG A 9 -7.77 4.83 26.56
CA ARG A 9 -7.95 6.08 25.80
C ARG A 9 -6.62 6.65 25.31
N CYS A 10 -5.55 6.53 26.09
CA CYS A 10 -4.21 6.97 25.68
C CYS A 10 -3.69 6.13 24.50
N LYS A 11 -3.83 4.80 24.55
CA LYS A 11 -3.46 3.90 23.44
C LYS A 11 -4.31 4.10 22.18
N ALA A 12 -5.63 4.25 22.33
CA ALA A 12 -6.53 4.60 21.22
C ALA A 12 -6.15 5.95 20.59
N ARG A 13 -5.82 6.94 21.42
CA ARG A 13 -5.36 8.26 20.97
C ARG A 13 -4.03 8.19 20.24
N GLN A 14 -3.07 7.42 20.75
CA GLN A 14 -1.79 7.22 20.07
C GLN A 14 -2.02 6.58 18.70
N ARG A 15 -2.84 5.53 18.61
CA ARG A 15 -3.17 4.86 17.34
C ARG A 15 -3.84 5.78 16.31
N CYS A 16 -4.75 6.66 16.74
CA CYS A 16 -5.35 7.63 15.83
C CYS A 16 -4.35 8.68 15.37
N LEU A 17 -3.43 9.11 16.24
CA LEU A 17 -2.34 10.02 15.86
C LEU A 17 -1.37 9.36 14.89
N ASP A 18 -1.00 8.09 15.12
CA ASP A 18 -0.15 7.32 14.23
C ASP A 18 -0.81 7.16 12.84
N MET A 19 -2.13 6.93 12.79
CA MET A 19 -2.91 6.86 11.55
C MET A 19 -3.05 8.23 10.85
N GLU A 20 -3.28 9.31 11.59
CA GLU A 20 -3.29 10.66 11.05
C GLU A 20 -1.91 11.05 10.48
N ASP A 21 -0.82 10.64 11.13
CA ASP A 21 0.54 10.86 10.65
C ASP A 21 0.88 9.98 9.46
N GLU A 22 0.42 8.73 9.39
CA GLU A 22 0.52 7.88 8.19
C GLU A 22 -0.25 8.50 7.00
N MET A 23 -1.51 8.91 7.20
CA MET A 23 -2.29 9.58 6.14
C MET A 23 -1.69 10.95 5.76
N ARG A 24 -1.11 11.67 6.73
CA ARG A 24 -0.39 12.92 6.47
C ARG A 24 0.89 12.65 5.69
N GLN A 25 1.62 11.58 5.99
CA GLN A 25 2.81 11.15 5.24
C GLN A 25 2.45 10.74 3.82
N ASP A 26 1.37 9.98 3.61
CA ASP A 26 0.87 9.63 2.28
C ASP A 26 0.47 10.89 1.48
N ARG A 27 -0.19 11.85 2.15
CA ARG A 27 -0.51 13.15 1.54
C ARG A 27 0.74 13.99 1.26
N LEU A 28 1.74 13.97 2.14
CA LEU A 28 3.01 14.68 1.96
C LEU A 28 3.83 14.07 0.82
N LEU A 29 3.84 12.75 0.67
CA LEU A 29 4.46 12.04 -0.45
C LEU A 29 3.80 12.41 -1.78
N LEU A 30 2.49 12.67 -1.79
CA LEU A 30 1.78 13.19 -2.96
C LEU A 30 1.99 14.70 -3.19
N GLN A 31 2.42 15.46 -2.18
CA GLN A 31 2.67 16.91 -2.28
C GLN A 31 4.14 17.26 -2.57
N LEU A 32 5.08 16.37 -2.28
CA LEU A 32 6.52 16.51 -2.58
C LEU A 32 6.87 16.11 -4.02
N GLY A 33 5.93 16.29 -4.95
CA GLY A 33 6.08 15.91 -6.37
C GLY A 33 6.58 17.02 -7.29
N ASP A 34 6.68 18.28 -6.86
CA ASP A 34 6.88 19.43 -7.75
C ASP A 34 7.92 20.47 -7.25
N ASP A 35 9.02 20.05 -6.61
CA ASP A 35 10.18 20.93 -6.35
C ASP A 35 11.44 20.38 -7.04
N ASP A 36 11.60 20.80 -8.29
CA ASP A 36 12.80 20.61 -9.11
C ASP A 36 13.98 21.44 -8.53
N ASP A 37 14.99 20.79 -7.90
CA ASP A 37 16.44 21.12 -8.12
C ASP A 37 17.49 20.32 -7.30
N GLU A 38 17.15 19.27 -6.54
CA GLU A 38 18.19 18.41 -5.92
C GLU A 38 17.77 16.93 -5.79
N MET A 39 17.39 16.30 -6.90
CA MET A 39 16.88 14.92 -6.94
C MET A 39 17.42 14.10 -8.12
N THR A 40 18.73 13.84 -8.18
CA THR A 40 19.34 13.03 -9.26
C THR A 40 19.95 11.69 -8.84
N THR A 41 19.77 11.26 -7.59
CA THR A 41 20.28 9.96 -7.11
C THR A 41 19.18 8.95 -6.76
N TRP A 42 17.98 9.39 -6.37
CA TRP A 42 16.84 8.51 -6.06
C TRP A 42 15.98 8.08 -7.28
N GLY A 43 16.34 8.54 -8.48
CA GLY A 43 15.68 8.20 -9.75
C GLY A 43 16.51 7.31 -10.69
N ARG A 44 17.52 6.58 -10.18
CA ARG A 44 18.35 5.67 -11.01
C ARG A 44 17.85 4.22 -11.04
N GLU A 45 16.96 3.85 -10.11
CA GLU A 45 16.45 2.47 -9.97
C GLU A 45 15.50 2.10 -11.12
N ASN A 46 14.72 3.07 -11.61
CA ASN A 46 13.74 2.95 -12.70
C ASN A 46 14.32 3.22 -14.11
N MET A 47 15.59 3.63 -14.21
CA MET A 47 16.34 3.74 -15.47
C MET A 47 17.33 2.57 -15.61
N ARG A 48 16.93 1.36 -15.21
CA ARG A 48 17.68 0.15 -15.54
C ARG A 48 17.46 -0.14 -17.01
N GLU A 49 18.52 0.01 -17.82
CA GLU A 49 18.53 -0.54 -19.18
C GLU A 49 18.14 -2.01 -19.10
N ILE A 50 17.05 -2.36 -19.77
CA ILE A 50 16.54 -3.73 -19.81
C ILE A 50 17.66 -4.61 -20.39
N SER A 51 18.06 -5.67 -19.68
CA SER A 51 19.17 -6.50 -20.12
C SER A 51 18.88 -7.08 -21.52
N TRP A 52 19.92 -7.12 -22.38
CA TRP A 52 19.81 -7.47 -23.80
C TRP A 52 19.00 -8.73 -24.12
N ILE A 53 18.99 -9.71 -23.21
CA ILE A 53 18.20 -10.93 -23.38
C ILE A 53 16.70 -10.62 -23.54
N TRP A 54 16.18 -9.60 -22.86
CA TRP A 54 14.79 -9.16 -22.93
C TRP A 54 14.49 -8.21 -24.10
N THR A 55 15.50 -7.80 -24.86
CA THR A 55 15.32 -7.07 -26.12
C THR A 55 15.03 -8.08 -27.22
N SER A 56 14.01 -7.85 -28.05
CA SER A 56 13.68 -8.76 -29.15
C SER A 56 14.79 -8.74 -30.22
N ALA A 57 15.49 -9.85 -30.42
CA ALA A 57 16.33 -10.05 -31.60
C ALA A 57 15.41 -10.37 -32.79
N GLY A 58 15.59 -9.66 -33.93
CA GLY A 58 14.78 -9.88 -35.12
C GLY A 58 14.90 -11.31 -35.66
N THR A 59 13.84 -11.85 -36.24
CA THR A 59 13.75 -13.24 -36.74
C THR A 59 14.43 -13.46 -38.10
N ALA A 60 15.30 -12.55 -38.55
CA ALA A 60 16.00 -12.64 -39.82
C ALA A 60 17.44 -13.10 -39.57
N GLY A 61 17.72 -14.39 -39.79
CA GLY A 61 19.02 -14.99 -39.54
C GLY A 61 19.16 -16.39 -40.13
N THR A 62 20.37 -16.94 -40.03
CA THR A 62 20.74 -18.32 -40.36
C THR A 62 20.02 -19.33 -39.45
N GLU A 63 20.03 -20.63 -39.81
CA GLU A 63 19.37 -21.68 -39.02
C GLU A 63 19.92 -21.77 -37.56
N GLU A 64 21.18 -21.44 -37.35
CA GLU A 64 21.81 -21.43 -36.02
C GLU A 64 21.29 -20.26 -35.16
N GLU A 65 21.17 -19.06 -35.73
CA GLU A 65 20.62 -17.89 -35.04
C GLU A 65 19.14 -18.10 -34.68
N LEU A 66 18.37 -18.79 -35.53
CA LEU A 66 16.98 -19.17 -35.24
C LEU A 66 16.88 -20.12 -34.04
N LYS A 67 17.83 -21.06 -33.89
CA LYS A 67 17.88 -21.98 -32.73
C LYS A 67 18.19 -21.22 -31.44
N ASP A 68 19.12 -20.28 -31.50
CA ASP A 68 19.47 -19.44 -30.35
C ASP A 68 18.30 -18.55 -29.91
N VAL A 69 17.59 -17.94 -30.87
CA VAL A 69 16.37 -17.16 -30.58
C VAL A 69 15.32 -18.05 -29.90
N LEU A 70 15.08 -19.27 -30.39
CA LEU A 70 14.13 -20.20 -29.77
C LEU A 70 14.52 -20.59 -28.35
N LEU A 71 15.81 -20.84 -28.08
CA LEU A 71 16.29 -21.15 -26.73
C LEU A 71 16.16 -19.96 -25.77
N ILE A 72 16.42 -18.74 -26.25
CA ILE A 72 16.23 -17.52 -25.48
C ILE A 72 14.75 -17.34 -25.14
N GLU A 73 13.86 -17.44 -26.12
CA GLU A 73 12.41 -17.30 -25.90
C GLU A 73 11.87 -18.40 -24.98
N TRP A 74 12.34 -19.64 -25.11
CA TRP A 74 12.00 -20.71 -24.17
C TRP A 74 12.49 -20.39 -22.75
N SER A 75 13.71 -19.89 -22.61
CA SER A 75 14.29 -19.53 -21.30
C SER A 75 13.53 -18.37 -20.63
N LYS A 76 13.08 -17.38 -21.42
CA LYS A 76 12.21 -16.29 -20.94
C LYS A 76 10.86 -16.81 -20.47
N ALA A 77 10.18 -17.59 -21.29
CA ALA A 77 8.87 -18.17 -20.96
C ALA A 77 8.96 -19.04 -19.70
N TRP A 78 10.04 -19.82 -19.58
CA TRP A 78 10.29 -20.64 -18.41
C TRP A 78 10.57 -19.83 -17.15
N ALA A 79 11.40 -18.79 -17.22
CA ALA A 79 11.67 -17.88 -16.10
C ALA A 79 10.39 -17.14 -15.67
N GLN A 80 9.59 -16.67 -16.62
CA GLN A 80 8.33 -15.99 -16.36
C GLN A 80 7.30 -16.94 -15.73
N SER A 81 7.19 -18.18 -16.22
CA SER A 81 6.31 -19.20 -15.62
C SER A 81 6.66 -19.47 -14.15
N ARG A 82 7.95 -19.53 -13.81
CA ARG A 82 8.40 -19.68 -12.42
C ARG A 82 8.06 -18.46 -11.57
N ARG A 83 8.37 -17.25 -12.06
CA ARG A 83 8.02 -16.01 -11.35
C ARG A 83 6.51 -15.88 -11.13
N TRP A 84 5.69 -16.20 -12.13
CA TRP A 84 4.24 -16.18 -11.99
C TRP A 84 3.72 -17.14 -10.92
N THR A 85 4.39 -18.28 -10.73
CA THR A 85 4.05 -19.21 -9.64
C THR A 85 4.27 -18.54 -8.29
N GLU A 86 5.39 -17.85 -8.11
CA GLU A 86 5.68 -17.07 -6.89
C GLU A 86 4.68 -15.92 -6.70
N GLU A 87 4.38 -15.18 -7.76
CA GLU A 87 3.42 -14.07 -7.74
C GLU A 87 2.00 -14.55 -7.39
N VAL A 88 1.55 -15.68 -7.91
CA VAL A 88 0.26 -16.27 -7.55
C VAL A 88 0.23 -16.65 -6.07
N CYS A 89 1.27 -17.29 -5.55
CA CYS A 89 1.35 -17.61 -4.11
C CYS A 89 1.36 -16.35 -3.23
N LEU A 90 2.10 -15.30 -3.63
CA LEU A 90 2.09 -14.02 -2.92
C LEU A 90 0.72 -13.36 -2.94
N LEU A 91 0.05 -13.39 -4.10
CA LEU A 91 -1.29 -12.85 -4.26
C LEU A 91 -2.27 -13.58 -3.36
N GLU A 92 -2.28 -14.92 -3.35
CA GLU A 92 -3.14 -15.73 -2.46
C GLU A 92 -2.94 -15.38 -0.98
N GLU A 93 -1.69 -15.20 -0.56
CA GLU A 93 -1.38 -14.76 0.81
C GLU A 93 -1.84 -13.33 1.08
N GLU A 94 -1.76 -12.43 0.11
CA GLU A 94 -2.27 -11.06 0.23
C GLU A 94 -3.80 -11.08 0.38
N TRP A 95 -4.52 -11.82 -0.46
CA TRP A 95 -5.97 -12.01 -0.33
C TRP A 95 -6.37 -12.54 1.04
N ARG A 96 -5.57 -13.41 1.63
CA ARG A 96 -5.80 -13.91 3.00
C ARG A 96 -5.55 -12.85 4.07
N ARG A 97 -4.60 -11.93 3.85
CA ARG A 97 -4.25 -10.85 4.79
C ARG A 97 -5.19 -9.65 4.69
N LEU A 98 -5.75 -9.36 3.52
CA LEU A 98 -6.59 -8.19 3.26
C LEU A 98 -7.76 -8.05 4.26
N PRO A 99 -8.59 -9.08 4.54
CA PRO A 99 -9.69 -8.95 5.52
C PRO A 99 -9.19 -8.63 6.93
N VAL A 100 -8.03 -9.20 7.32
CA VAL A 100 -7.41 -8.94 8.63
C VAL A 100 -6.94 -7.49 8.72
N SER A 101 -6.34 -6.97 7.64
CA SER A 101 -5.92 -5.58 7.52
C SER A 101 -7.12 -4.63 7.56
N TYR A 102 -8.23 -4.96 6.89
CA TYR A 102 -9.45 -4.15 6.92
C TYR A 102 -10.13 -4.15 8.28
N ALA A 103 -10.26 -5.31 8.94
CA ALA A 103 -10.77 -5.39 10.31
C ALA A 103 -9.88 -4.63 11.32
N TYR A 104 -8.57 -4.58 11.07
CA TYR A 104 -7.67 -3.72 11.85
C TYR A 104 -7.96 -2.24 11.61
N ARG A 105 -8.11 -1.80 10.36
CA ARG A 105 -8.43 -0.41 10.00
C ARG A 105 -9.80 0.03 10.52
N GLU A 106 -10.82 -0.83 10.43
CA GLU A 106 -12.14 -0.59 11.02
C GLU A 106 -12.03 -0.24 12.51
N LYS A 107 -11.29 -1.05 13.28
CA LYS A 107 -11.06 -0.81 14.71
C LYS A 107 -10.34 0.51 14.99
N LEU A 108 -9.40 0.90 14.13
CA LEU A 108 -8.76 2.21 14.26
C LEU A 108 -9.77 3.35 14.12
N TRP A 109 -10.64 3.30 13.12
CA TRP A 109 -11.68 4.32 12.94
C TRP A 109 -12.69 4.34 14.10
N VAL A 110 -13.05 3.18 14.65
CA VAL A 110 -13.88 3.08 15.87
C VAL A 110 -13.19 3.71 17.07
N ASP A 111 -11.89 3.43 17.26
CA ASP A 111 -11.09 4.04 18.33
C ASP A 111 -11.05 5.57 18.19
N CYS A 112 -11.03 6.11 16.97
CA CYS A 112 -10.99 7.55 16.74
C CYS A 112 -12.28 8.27 17.15
N VAL A 113 -13.45 7.63 17.01
CA VAL A 113 -14.71 8.16 17.55
C VAL A 113 -14.61 8.42 19.06
N VAL A 114 -13.96 7.53 19.81
CA VAL A 114 -13.81 7.63 21.27
C VAL A 114 -12.85 8.74 21.69
N VAL A 115 -11.90 9.10 20.82
CA VAL A 115 -10.81 10.04 21.10
C VAL A 115 -11.19 11.49 20.78
N VAL A 116 -12.24 11.73 19.98
CA VAL A 116 -12.67 13.08 19.57
C VAL A 116 -12.84 13.99 20.81
N PRO A 117 -12.12 15.12 20.90
CA PRO A 117 -12.16 15.98 22.08
C PRO A 117 -13.36 16.92 22.01
N VAL A 118 -14.56 16.36 22.22
CA VAL A 118 -15.87 17.06 22.14
C VAL A 118 -15.93 18.31 23.03
N THR A 119 -15.15 18.37 24.10
CA THR A 119 -15.11 19.53 25.03
C THR A 119 -14.16 20.64 24.62
N LYS A 120 -13.24 20.41 23.66
CA LYS A 120 -12.20 21.38 23.27
C LYS A 120 -12.48 22.02 21.90
N ILE A 121 -13.40 21.47 21.13
CA ILE A 121 -13.67 21.82 19.74
C ILE A 121 -15.16 22.22 19.62
N PRO A 122 -15.54 23.13 18.70
CA PRO A 122 -16.95 23.43 18.43
C PRO A 122 -17.77 22.16 18.17
N ALA A 123 -19.01 22.13 18.68
CA ALA A 123 -19.86 20.94 18.62
C ALA A 123 -20.09 20.43 17.18
N ALA A 124 -20.27 21.34 16.21
CA ALA A 124 -20.47 20.97 14.81
C ALA A 124 -19.25 20.26 14.20
N GLU A 125 -18.03 20.68 14.55
CA GLU A 125 -16.80 20.02 14.09
C GLU A 125 -16.62 18.66 14.75
N ALA A 126 -16.92 18.55 16.05
CA ALA A 126 -16.90 17.27 16.77
C ALA A 126 -17.89 16.26 16.17
N GLU A 127 -19.10 16.70 15.85
CA GLU A 127 -20.13 15.88 15.18
C GLU A 127 -19.68 15.43 13.79
N GLY A 128 -19.09 16.34 13.00
CA GLY A 128 -18.54 16.02 11.68
C GLY A 128 -17.41 14.99 11.73
N MET A 129 -16.48 15.11 12.68
CA MET A 129 -15.41 14.13 12.88
C MET A 129 -15.95 12.75 13.26
N ILE A 130 -16.92 12.70 14.18
CA ILE A 130 -17.57 11.43 14.60
C ILE A 130 -18.30 10.80 13.41
N ALA A 131 -19.09 11.58 12.66
CA ALA A 131 -19.83 11.10 11.50
C ALA A 131 -18.89 10.54 10.42
N TYR A 132 -17.78 11.24 10.15
CA TYR A 132 -16.78 10.79 9.18
C TYR A 132 -16.08 9.51 9.62
N ALA A 133 -15.59 9.45 10.87
CA ALA A 133 -14.93 8.26 11.40
C ALA A 133 -15.87 7.05 11.41
N THR A 134 -17.15 7.24 11.76
CA THR A 134 -18.16 6.18 11.71
C THR A 134 -18.40 5.68 10.29
N LYS A 135 -18.45 6.59 9.30
CA LYS A 135 -18.57 6.22 7.89
C LYS A 135 -17.35 5.42 7.41
N GLN A 136 -16.14 5.82 7.80
CA GLN A 136 -14.92 5.09 7.44
C GLN A 136 -14.88 3.70 8.07
N ALA A 137 -15.26 3.58 9.35
CA ALA A 137 -15.38 2.28 10.01
C ALA A 137 -16.34 1.36 9.24
N GLN A 138 -17.52 1.86 8.88
CA GLN A 138 -18.47 1.08 8.08
C GLN A 138 -17.90 0.65 6.73
N MET A 139 -17.24 1.55 6.01
CA MET A 139 -16.61 1.23 4.72
C MET A 139 -15.58 0.09 4.85
N TYR A 140 -14.74 0.10 5.89
CA TYR A 140 -13.76 -0.96 6.11
C TYR A 140 -14.39 -2.27 6.63
N CYS A 141 -15.52 -2.18 7.32
CA CYS A 141 -16.33 -3.35 7.68
C CYS A 141 -16.88 -4.01 6.41
N ASP A 142 -17.50 -3.24 5.52
CA ASP A 142 -18.07 -3.72 4.26
C ASP A 142 -17.00 -4.33 3.34
N LEU A 143 -15.76 -3.83 3.38
CA LEU A 143 -14.62 -4.38 2.61
C LEU A 143 -14.03 -5.66 3.21
N ALA A 144 -14.31 -5.95 4.48
CA ALA A 144 -13.81 -7.14 5.16
C ALA A 144 -14.72 -8.37 5.01
N GLU A 145 -15.98 -8.15 4.57
CA GLU A 145 -16.96 -9.19 4.24
C GLU A 145 -16.69 -9.85 2.88
#